data_AF-A0A7C1I845-F1
#
_entry.id   AF-A0A7C1I845-F1
#
_cell.length_a   1.000
_cell.length_b   1.000
_cell.length_c   1.000
_cell.angle_alpha   90.00
_cell.angle_beta   90.00
_cell.angle_gamma   90.00
#
_symmetry.space_group_name_H-M   'P 1'
#
loop_
_entity.id
_entity.type
_entity.pdbx_description
1 polymer ?
#
loop_
_entity_poly.entity_id
_entity_poly.type
_entity_poly.pdbx_seq_one_letter_code
_entity_poly.pdbx_strand_id
1 'polypeptide(L)'
;MNTNDSISYVYTLDGRKQIVVLGASNENNIVVDMGLNKGEKLYLSLPENPDNFPFDGLELIPEIEKRKADNAKKILEMNNLRQNHSRPRMDSANQIRMVPGQMPVRQVPASEN
;
A
#
# COMPACT_ATOMS: atom_id res chain seq x y z
N MET A 1 -3.13 16.86 14.39
CA MET A 1 -1.65 16.85 14.43
C MET A 1 -1.19 16.29 13.09
N ASN A 2 -0.64 17.14 12.20
CA ASN A 2 -0.21 16.73 10.86
C ASN A 2 0.82 15.61 10.97
N THR A 3 0.54 14.49 10.30
CA THR A 3 1.42 13.33 10.16
C THR A 3 2.76 13.77 9.62
N ASN A 4 3.77 13.67 10.48
CA ASN A 4 5.17 13.94 10.21
C ASN A 4 5.55 13.26 8.88
N ASP A 5 5.66 14.05 7.81
CA ASP A 5 6.11 13.64 6.49
C ASP A 5 7.53 13.12 6.62
N SER A 6 7.66 11.85 7.01
CA SER A 6 8.94 11.29 7.43
C SER A 6 9.84 11.24 6.19
N ILE A 7 10.84 12.12 6.15
CA ILE A 7 11.90 12.13 5.15
C ILE A 7 12.94 11.11 5.58
N SER A 8 13.31 10.23 4.66
CA SER A 8 14.33 9.22 4.91
C SER A 8 15.72 9.80 4.66
N TYR A 9 16.67 9.50 5.54
CA TYR A 9 18.05 9.93 5.43
C TYR A 9 19.00 8.85 5.93
N VAL A 10 20.27 8.94 5.52
CA VAL A 10 21.38 8.11 5.98
C VAL A 10 22.51 8.97 6.51
N TYR A 11 23.35 8.40 7.37
CA TYR A 11 24.55 9.10 7.86
C TYR A 11 25.73 8.76 6.95
N THR A 12 26.36 9.79 6.41
CA THR A 12 27.58 9.69 5.59
C THR A 12 28.82 9.83 6.47
N LEU A 13 29.90 9.13 6.12
CA LEU A 13 31.20 9.26 6.80
C LEU A 13 31.80 10.67 6.70
N ASP A 14 31.34 11.46 5.73
CA ASP A 14 31.71 12.87 5.57
C ASP A 14 30.95 13.80 6.54
N GLY A 15 30.16 13.25 7.47
CA GLY A 15 29.58 14.02 8.57
C GLY A 15 28.18 14.59 8.30
N ARG A 16 27.42 14.06 7.34
CA ARG A 16 26.11 14.61 6.93
C ARG A 16 24.95 13.62 7.07
N LYS A 17 23.75 14.13 7.38
CA LYS A 17 22.46 13.43 7.25
C LYS A 17 21.97 13.61 5.81
N GLN A 18 22.34 12.68 4.95
CA GLN A 18 22.00 12.72 3.53
C GLN A 18 20.57 12.22 3.32
N ILE A 19 19.69 13.07 2.81
CA ILE A 19 18.34 12.69 2.40
C ILE A 19 18.41 11.75 1.20
N VAL A 20 17.60 10.70 1.23
CA VAL A 20 17.55 9.68 0.19
C VAL A 20 16.13 9.40 -0.27
N VAL A 21 15.99 9.10 -1.55
CA VAL A 21 14.72 8.64 -2.12
C VAL A 21 14.74 7.12 -2.14
N LEU A 22 13.79 6.53 -1.41
CA LEU A 22 13.66 5.08 -1.31
C LEU A 22 12.86 4.51 -2.50
N GLY A 23 13.28 3.34 -2.94
CA GLY A 23 12.62 2.53 -3.96
C GLY A 23 11.96 1.30 -3.35
N ALA A 24 12.16 0.15 -4.00
CA ALA A 24 11.66 -1.13 -3.50
C ALA A 24 12.34 -1.55 -2.20
N SER A 25 11.61 -2.24 -1.34
CA SER A 25 12.15 -2.83 -0.11
C SER A 25 11.57 -4.23 0.13
N ASN A 26 12.32 -5.04 0.87
CA ASN A 26 11.88 -6.30 1.45
C ASN A 26 12.34 -6.38 2.91
N GLU A 27 12.18 -7.54 3.54
CA GLU A 27 12.51 -7.74 4.96
C GLU A 27 13.98 -7.45 5.30
N ASN A 28 14.89 -7.69 4.36
CA ASN A 28 16.33 -7.61 4.61
C ASN A 28 17.01 -6.44 3.90
N ASN A 29 16.39 -5.88 2.87
CA ASN A 29 17.04 -4.93 1.97
C ASN A 29 16.10 -3.80 1.58
N ILE A 30 16.70 -2.63 1.38
CA ILE A 30 16.04 -1.48 0.79
C ILE A 30 16.88 -0.95 -0.35
N VAL A 31 16.21 -0.55 -1.43
CA VAL A 31 16.84 0.11 -2.58
C VAL A 31 16.79 1.62 -2.35
N VAL A 32 17.94 2.28 -2.48
CA VAL A 32 18.05 3.73 -2.55
C VAL A 32 18.16 4.13 -4.01
N ASP A 33 17.15 4.84 -4.51
CA ASP A 33 17.10 5.25 -5.92
C ASP A 33 17.87 6.55 -6.18
N MET A 34 17.89 7.46 -5.21
CA MET A 34 18.51 8.79 -5.34
C MET A 34 19.07 9.29 -4.01
N GLY A 35 20.02 10.22 -4.10
CA GLY A 35 20.62 10.90 -2.95
C GLY A 35 21.96 10.34 -2.49
N LEU A 36 22.57 9.42 -3.25
CA LEU A 36 23.90 8.90 -2.97
C LEU A 36 24.77 8.91 -4.23
N ASN A 37 26.06 9.18 -4.04
CA ASN A 37 27.04 9.16 -5.11
C ASN A 37 27.91 7.90 -5.05
N LYS A 38 28.45 7.51 -6.21
CA LYS A 38 29.37 6.37 -6.29
C LYS A 38 30.61 6.63 -5.43
N GLY A 39 30.93 5.69 -4.56
CA GLY A 39 32.09 5.76 -3.67
C GLY A 39 31.83 6.46 -2.34
N GLU A 40 30.62 6.99 -2.14
CA GLU A 40 30.19 7.56 -0.86
C GLU A 40 30.13 6.44 0.19
N LYS A 41 30.69 6.71 1.37
CA LYS A 41 30.76 5.74 2.46
C LYS A 41 29.73 6.12 3.52
N LEU A 42 29.01 5.13 4.01
CA LEU A 42 27.90 5.31 4.95
C LEU A 42 28.20 4.63 6.28
N TYR A 43 27.60 5.16 7.32
CA TYR A 43 27.53 4.46 8.59
C TYR A 43 26.47 3.34 8.52
N LEU A 44 26.82 2.15 8.99
CA LEU A 44 25.90 1.01 9.11
C LEU A 44 25.22 0.94 10.49
N SER A 45 25.72 1.71 11.45
CA SER A 45 25.19 1.89 12.80
C SER A 45 25.14 3.38 13.13
N LEU A 46 24.46 3.79 14.19
CA LEU A 46 24.42 5.20 14.56
C LEU A 46 25.84 5.71 14.91
N PRO A 47 26.24 6.91 14.42
CA PRO A 47 27.48 7.55 14.83
C PRO A 47 27.38 8.06 16.28
N GLU A 48 28.51 8.43 16.89
CA GLU A 48 28.58 8.81 18.31
C GLU A 48 27.76 10.08 18.65
N ASN A 49 27.71 11.05 17.74
CA ASN A 49 27.00 12.32 17.93
C ASN A 49 26.10 12.64 16.72
N PRO A 50 25.02 11.89 16.50
CA PRO A 50 24.22 11.97 15.28
C PRO A 50 23.51 13.32 15.12
N ASP A 51 23.22 14.02 16.22
CA ASP A 51 22.48 15.29 16.17
C ASP A 51 23.29 16.44 15.54
N ASN A 52 24.61 16.37 15.61
CA ASN A 52 25.51 17.39 15.07
C ASN A 52 25.66 17.33 13.55
N PHE A 53 25.17 16.28 12.90
CA PHE A 53 25.29 16.10 11.46
C PHE A 53 24.24 17.00 10.76
N PRO A 54 24.65 17.95 9.90
CA PRO A 54 23.72 18.76 9.12
C PRO A 54 22.99 17.92 8.08
N PHE A 55 21.78 18.36 7.71
CA PHE A 55 21.04 17.75 6.60
C PHE A 55 21.60 18.18 5.25
N ASP A 56 21.62 17.24 4.32
CA ASP A 56 21.95 17.45 2.90
C ASP A 56 20.91 16.74 2.01
N GLY A 57 20.83 17.11 0.73
CA GLY A 57 19.85 16.54 -0.21
C GLY A 57 18.43 17.10 -0.06
N LEU A 58 18.28 18.32 0.45
CA LEU A 58 16.98 18.98 0.63
C LEU A 58 16.21 19.17 -0.69
N GLU A 59 16.94 19.24 -1.81
CA GLU A 59 16.39 19.29 -3.16
C GLU A 59 15.59 18.05 -3.57
N LEU A 60 15.72 16.93 -2.83
CA LEU A 60 14.98 15.70 -3.09
C LEU A 60 13.59 15.69 -2.46
N ILE A 61 13.28 16.63 -1.55
CA ILE A 61 11.99 16.70 -0.85
C ILE A 61 10.80 16.72 -1.83
N PRO A 62 10.78 17.54 -2.91
CA PRO A 62 9.67 17.56 -3.86
C PRO A 62 9.45 16.20 -4.55
N GLU A 63 10.52 15.49 -4.88
CA GLU A 63 10.45 14.16 -5.51
C GLU A 63 9.92 13.12 -4.51
N ILE A 64 10.32 13.19 -3.24
CA ILE A 64 9.81 12.32 -2.17
C ILE A 64 8.30 12.53 -1.99
N GLU A 65 7.85 13.78 -1.92
CA GLU A 65 6.42 14.12 -1.80
C GLU A 65 5.62 13.61 -2.98
N LYS A 66 6.11 13.82 -4.20
CA LYS A 66 5.49 13.33 -5.43
C LYS A 66 5.35 11.80 -5.40
N ARG A 67 6.41 11.07 -5.08
CA ARG A 67 6.37 9.60 -5.01
C ARG A 67 5.41 9.09 -3.94
N LYS A 68 5.35 9.75 -2.77
CA LYS A 68 4.37 9.43 -1.73
C LYS A 68 2.95 9.61 -2.24
N ALA A 69 2.66 10.74 -2.89
CA ALA A 69 1.34 11.02 -3.45
C ALA A 69 0.94 10.00 -4.53
N ASP A 70 1.86 9.66 -5.44
CA ASP A 70 1.61 8.70 -6.51
C ASP A 70 1.39 7.28 -5.97
N ASN A 71 2.18 6.85 -4.98
CA ASN A 71 2.00 5.57 -4.32
C ASN A 71 0.68 5.50 -3.56
N ALA A 72 0.30 6.57 -2.84
CA ALA A 72 -0.99 6.64 -2.15
C ALA A 72 -2.17 6.53 -3.12
N LYS A 73 -2.10 7.23 -4.28
CA LYS A 73 -3.12 7.12 -5.34
C LYS A 73 -3.22 5.70 -5.90
N LYS A 74 -2.10 5.06 -6.22
CA LYS A 74 -2.06 3.67 -6.73
C LYS A 74 -2.64 2.68 -5.73
N ILE A 75 -2.31 2.82 -4.44
CA ILE A 75 -2.86 1.98 -3.38
C ILE A 75 -4.38 2.15 -3.28
N LEU A 76 -4.86 3.40 -3.34
CA LEU A 76 -6.29 3.69 -3.30
C LEU A 76 -7.03 3.09 -4.51
N GLU A 77 -6.50 3.29 -5.72
CA GLU A 77 -7.06 2.73 -6.95
C GLU A 77 -7.10 1.19 -6.92
N MET A 78 -5.99 0.57 -6.52
CA MET A 78 -5.90 -0.89 -6.40
C MET A 78 -6.88 -1.44 -5.37
N ASN A 79 -7.07 -0.75 -4.24
CA ASN A 79 -8.07 -1.14 -3.24
C ASN A 79 -9.50 -1.05 -3.79
N ASN A 80 -9.83 0.01 -4.53
CA ASN A 80 -11.15 0.16 -5.16
C ASN A 80 -11.42 -0.94 -6.20
N LEU A 81 -10.43 -1.27 -7.04
CA LEU A 81 -10.52 -2.35 -8.03
C LEU A 81 -10.74 -3.71 -7.37
N ARG A 82 -9.99 -4.01 -6.30
CA ARG A 82 -10.15 -5.25 -5.52
C ARG A 82 -11.53 -5.34 -4.89
N GLN A 83 -12.06 -4.25 -4.34
CA GLN A 83 -13.41 -4.23 -3.75
C GLN A 83 -14.50 -4.48 -4.80
N ASN A 84 -14.36 -3.92 -6.00
CA ASN A 84 -15.32 -4.13 -7.08
C ASN A 84 -15.29 -5.57 -7.62
N HIS A 85 -14.10 -6.18 -7.74
CA HIS A 85 -13.95 -7.57 -8.19
C HIS A 85 -14.30 -8.61 -7.13
N SER A 86 -14.22 -8.27 -5.84
CA SER A 86 -14.53 -9.17 -4.73
C SER A 86 -16.00 -9.16 -4.31
N ARG A 87 -16.87 -8.37 -4.97
CA ARG A 87 -18.31 -8.47 -4.75
C ARG A 87 -18.76 -9.83 -5.30
N PRO A 88 -19.27 -10.77 -4.47
CA PRO A 88 -19.85 -11.98 -5.00
C PRO A 88 -20.93 -11.56 -6.00
N ARG A 89 -20.89 -12.09 -7.22
CA ARG A 89 -22.06 -12.03 -8.10
C ARG A 89 -23.16 -12.70 -7.29
N MET A 90 -24.10 -11.92 -6.77
CA MET A 90 -25.34 -12.47 -6.25
C MET A 90 -26.02 -13.09 -7.47
N ASP A 91 -25.75 -14.38 -7.68
CA ASP A 91 -26.41 -15.17 -8.69
C ASP A 91 -27.90 -14.99 -8.45
N SER A 92 -28.54 -14.32 -9.41
CA SER A 92 -29.96 -13.98 -9.42
C SER A 92 -30.76 -15.25 -9.74
N ALA A 93 -30.58 -16.29 -8.94
CA ALA A 93 -31.19 -17.61 -9.09
C ALA A 93 -31.98 -18.03 -7.84
N ASN A 94 -32.43 -17.06 -7.04
CA ASN A 94 -33.48 -17.34 -6.04
C ASN A 94 -34.52 -16.22 -6.03
N GLN A 95 -35.06 -15.90 -7.21
CA GLN A 95 -36.32 -15.18 -7.32
C GLN A 95 -37.45 -16.21 -7.16
N ILE A 96 -37.68 -16.70 -5.94
CA ILE A 96 -38.95 -17.37 -5.61
C ILE A 96 -40.01 -16.29 -5.72
N ARG A 97 -40.69 -16.28 -6.87
CA ARG A 97 -41.84 -15.46 -7.15
C ARG A 97 -43.00 -15.99 -6.30
N MET A 98 -43.14 -15.49 -5.07
CA MET A 98 -44.34 -15.76 -4.27
C MET A 98 -45.53 -15.09 -4.96
N VAL A 99 -46.37 -15.92 -5.60
CA VAL A 99 -47.67 -15.48 -6.12
C VAL A 99 -48.64 -15.56 -4.94
N PRO A 100 -49.33 -14.46 -4.54
CA PRO A 100 -50.28 -14.53 -3.44
C PRO A 100 -51.48 -15.38 -3.85
N GLY A 101 -51.80 -16.41 -3.06
CA GLY A 101 -53.09 -17.11 -3.16
C GLY A 101 -53.11 -18.51 -3.77
N GLN A 102 -51.97 -19.18 -3.99
CA GLN A 102 -51.97 -20.58 -4.41
C GLN A 102 -51.42 -21.50 -3.32
N MET A 103 -52.34 -22.25 -2.69
CA MET A 103 -52.00 -23.32 -1.75
C MET A 103 -51.27 -24.44 -2.51
N PRO A 104 -50.17 -25.00 -1.97
CA PRO A 104 -49.44 -26.07 -2.64
C PRO A 104 -50.32 -27.32 -2.72
N VAL A 105 -50.57 -27.79 -3.93
CA VAL A 105 -51.31 -29.03 -4.17
C VAL A 105 -50.40 -30.19 -3.78
N ARG A 106 -50.79 -30.94 -2.75
CA ARG A 106 -50.09 -32.15 -2.34
C ARG A 106 -50.36 -33.23 -3.39
N GLN A 107 -49.36 -33.58 -4.19
CA GLN A 107 -49.45 -34.75 -5.06
C GLN A 107 -49.48 -36.01 -4.19
N VAL A 108 -50.62 -36.69 -4.18
CA VAL A 108 -50.73 -38.06 -3.68
C VAL A 108 -50.14 -39.00 -4.74
N PRO A 109 -49.17 -39.86 -4.40
CA PRO A 109 -48.69 -40.85 -5.34
C PRO A 109 -49.82 -41.84 -5.64
N ALA A 110 -50.06 -42.09 -6.92
CA ALA A 110 -51.00 -43.08 -7.38
C ALA A 110 -50.56 -44.47 -6.87
N SER A 111 -51.38 -45.09 -6.04
CA SER A 111 -51.24 -46.50 -5.69
C SER A 111 -51.77 -47.33 -6.86
N GLU A 112 -50.89 -48.15 -7.44
CA GLU A 112 -51.23 -49.23 -8.35
C GLU A 112 -52.17 -50.24 -7.68
N ASN A 113 -53.38 -50.43 -8.23
CA ASN A 113 -53.90 -51.70 -8.75
C ASN A 113 -55.32 -51.53 -9.30
#